data_AF-A0A4Y2TE39-F1
#
_entry.id   AF-A0A4Y2TE39-F1
#
_cell.length_a   1.000
_cell.length_b   1.000
_cell.length_c   1.000
_cell.angle_alpha   90.00
_cell.angle_beta   90.00
_cell.angle_gamma   90.00
#
_symmetry.space_group_name_H-M   'P 1'
#
loop_
_entity.id
_entity.type
_entity.pdbx_description
1 polymer ?
#
loop_
_entity_poly.entity_id
_entity_poly.type
_entity_poly.pdbx_seq_one_letter_code
_entity_poly.pdbx_strand_id
1 'polypeptide(L)'
;MAKFGSCANKSQTNQPTNINSDTIKSSSIEQALSYIVNTIIEAADNSIPKTLGKPRKQSKPWWNADCKQAYKKQRKAWNIFRRYPTTKNFINFKKTRAESRRIQRRSRRASWRKFISSITSTIPSRHLWTKVKKASGVFNSNAISVLIHNGQTISSLK
;
A
#
# COMPACT_ATOMS: atom_id res chain seq x y z
N MET A 1 -15.73 16.83 7.12
CA MET A 1 -14.67 17.50 7.90
C MET A 1 -14.13 16.52 8.94
N ALA A 2 -12.97 15.92 8.72
CA ALA A 2 -12.33 15.01 9.68
C ALA A 2 -11.03 15.64 10.17
N LYS A 3 -10.97 15.91 11.48
CA LYS A 3 -9.81 16.49 12.17
C LYS A 3 -8.68 15.46 12.16
N PHE A 4 -7.53 15.81 11.59
CA PHE A 4 -6.31 15.04 11.75
C PHE A 4 -5.81 15.22 13.18
N GLY A 5 -5.83 14.15 13.97
CA GLY A 5 -5.21 14.10 15.29
C GLY A 5 -3.69 14.11 15.16
N SER A 6 -3.07 15.17 15.65
CA SER A 6 -1.62 15.33 15.77
C SER A 6 -1.10 14.41 16.88
N CYS A 7 -0.42 13.32 16.52
CA CYS A 7 0.42 12.58 17.45
C CYS A 7 1.85 13.12 17.35
N ALA A 8 2.17 14.06 18.24
CA ALA A 8 3.52 14.57 18.41
C ALA A 8 4.36 13.55 19.18
N ASN A 9 5.50 13.18 18.60
CA ASN A 9 6.73 12.87 19.32
C ASN A 9 7.86 13.56 18.54
N LYS A 10 8.06 14.85 18.84
CA LYS A 10 9.18 15.67 18.36
C LYS A 10 10.25 15.68 19.45
N SER A 11 11.16 14.72 19.40
CA SER A 11 12.36 14.75 20.24
C SER A 11 13.56 14.18 19.48
N GLN A 12 13.95 14.86 18.40
CA GLN A 12 15.33 14.91 17.90
C GLN A 12 15.42 16.02 16.83
N THR A 13 15.80 17.20 17.33
CA THR A 13 16.40 18.36 16.64
C THR A 13 16.21 18.49 15.12
N ASN A 14 15.15 19.17 14.70
CA ASN A 14 15.11 19.83 13.39
C ASN A 14 15.94 21.13 13.49
N GLN A 15 17.26 21.04 13.43
CA GLN A 15 18.02 22.23 13.05
C GLN A 15 17.96 22.33 11.53
N PRO A 16 17.48 23.44 10.96
CA PRO A 16 17.62 23.65 9.53
C PRO A 16 19.11 23.59 9.20
N THR A 17 19.49 22.71 8.28
CA THR A 17 20.85 22.69 7.72
C THR A 17 21.04 23.99 6.96
N ASN A 18 21.50 25.02 7.67
CA ASN A 18 21.77 26.32 7.09
C ASN A 18 22.97 26.14 6.16
N ILE A 19 22.72 26.19 4.86
CA ILE A 19 23.74 26.08 3.84
C ILE A 19 24.67 27.28 4.05
N ASN A 20 25.87 27.04 4.59
CA ASN A 20 26.79 28.10 4.96
C ASN A 20 27.32 28.79 3.69
N SER A 21 26.83 30.00 3.42
CA SER A 21 27.18 30.76 2.21
C SER A 21 28.66 31.07 2.12
N ASP A 22 29.34 31.17 3.26
CA ASP A 22 30.73 31.59 3.34
C ASP A 22 31.67 30.43 2.98
N THR A 23 31.24 29.20 3.29
CA THR A 23 31.90 27.96 2.83
C THR A 23 31.77 27.78 1.32
N ILE A 24 30.63 28.17 0.73
CA ILE A 24 30.41 28.06 -0.72
C ILE A 24 31.26 29.08 -1.50
N LYS A 25 31.40 30.30 -0.98
CA LYS A 25 32.18 31.37 -1.61
C LYS A 25 33.70 31.15 -1.56
N SER A 26 34.18 30.34 -0.61
CA SER A 26 35.61 30.10 -0.38
C SER A 26 36.13 28.80 -1.00
N SER A 27 35.26 27.98 -1.61
CA SER A 27 35.60 26.65 -2.11
C SER A 27 35.68 26.61 -3.65
N SER A 28 36.44 25.65 -4.21
CA SER A 28 36.39 25.36 -5.64
C SER A 28 34.97 24.97 -6.07
N ILE A 29 34.60 25.22 -7.33
CA ILE A 29 33.26 24.92 -7.88
C ILE A 29 32.85 23.47 -7.59
N GLU A 30 33.78 22.54 -7.74
CA GLU A 30 33.58 21.11 -7.50
C GLU A 30 33.29 20.79 -6.03
N GLN A 31 34.01 21.47 -5.13
CA GLN A 31 33.83 21.34 -3.68
C GLN A 31 32.50 21.93 -3.22
N ALA A 32 32.09 23.07 -3.77
CA ALA A 32 30.79 23.68 -3.48
C ALA A 32 29.63 22.78 -3.96
N LEU A 33 29.73 22.18 -5.15
CA LEU A 33 28.71 21.27 -5.68
C LEU A 33 28.59 20.00 -4.83
N SER A 34 29.71 19.37 -4.47
CA SER A 34 29.70 18.18 -3.61
C SER A 34 29.11 18.45 -2.23
N TYR A 35 29.41 19.62 -1.63
CA TYR A 35 28.83 20.05 -0.36
C TYR A 35 27.30 20.13 -0.43
N ILE A 36 26.76 20.84 -1.42
CA ILE A 36 25.30 20.99 -1.60
C ILE A 36 24.62 19.64 -1.80
N VAL A 37 25.16 18.78 -2.66
CA VAL A 37 24.58 17.45 -2.94
C VAL A 37 24.55 16.60 -1.68
N ASN A 38 25.64 16.58 -0.91
CA ASN A 38 25.72 15.79 0.34
C ASN A 38 24.76 16.32 1.40
N THR A 39 24.64 17.64 1.57
CA THR A 39 23.68 18.24 2.51
C THR A 39 22.23 17.88 2.15
N ILE A 40 21.88 17.88 0.86
CA ILE A 40 20.53 17.48 0.41
C ILE A 40 20.29 16.00 0.68
N ILE A 41 21.25 15.13 0.38
CA ILE A 41 21.13 13.69 0.64
C ILE A 41 20.98 13.42 2.14
N GLU A 42 21.78 14.06 2.98
CA GLU A 42 21.72 13.91 4.43
C GLU A 42 20.39 14.42 4.99
N ALA A 43 19.92 15.58 4.55
CA ALA A 43 18.61 16.11 4.94
C ALA A 43 17.47 15.19 4.49
N ALA A 44 17.57 14.61 3.29
CA ALA A 44 16.60 13.66 2.78
C ALA A 44 16.62 12.34 3.57
N ASP A 45 17.78 11.80 3.89
CA ASP A 45 17.93 10.57 4.68
C ASP A 45 17.43 10.74 6.12
N ASN A 46 17.60 11.93 6.71
CA ASN A 46 17.10 12.27 8.04
C ASN A 46 15.58 12.55 8.05
N SER A 47 15.04 13.13 6.99
CA SER A 47 13.63 13.55 6.94
C SER A 47 12.69 12.49 6.34
N ILE A 48 13.19 11.64 5.44
CA ILE A 48 12.41 10.65 4.71
C ILE A 48 12.70 9.26 5.30
N PRO A 49 11.78 8.69 6.09
CA PRO A 49 12.00 7.36 6.64
C PRO A 49 12.09 6.31 5.52
N LYS A 50 13.23 5.61 5.45
CA LYS A 50 13.44 4.49 4.51
C LYS A 50 12.48 3.35 4.86
N THR A 51 11.43 3.18 4.06
CA THR A 51 10.42 2.15 4.28
C THR A 51 10.90 0.81 3.70
N LEU A 52 11.44 -0.08 4.56
CA LEU A 52 11.79 -1.46 4.19
C LEU A 52 10.58 -2.42 4.19
N GLY A 53 9.37 -1.91 4.43
CA GLY A 53 8.16 -2.71 4.52
C GLY A 53 7.64 -3.13 3.15
N LYS A 54 7.71 -4.43 2.82
CA LYS A 54 6.87 -4.99 1.76
C LYS A 54 5.41 -4.67 2.13
N PRO A 55 4.63 -3.96 1.28
CA PRO A 55 3.23 -3.73 1.58
C PRO A 55 2.57 -5.09 1.80
N ARG A 56 1.98 -5.28 2.98
CA ARG A 56 1.29 -6.53 3.30
C ARG A 56 0.30 -6.79 2.18
N LYS A 57 0.47 -7.89 1.45
CA LYS A 57 -0.49 -8.34 0.44
C LYS A 57 -1.73 -8.81 1.18
N GLN A 58 -2.60 -7.87 1.55
CA GLN A 58 -3.93 -8.16 2.05
C GLN A 58 -4.78 -8.65 0.87
N SER A 59 -4.52 -9.89 0.44
CA SER A 59 -5.30 -10.51 -0.60
C SER A 59 -6.63 -10.91 0.01
N LYS A 60 -7.71 -10.35 -0.50
CA LYS A 60 -9.06 -10.74 -0.09
C LYS A 60 -9.17 -12.27 -0.20
N PRO A 61 -9.79 -13.00 0.75
CA PRO A 61 -9.82 -14.47 0.74
C PRO A 61 -10.41 -15.08 -0.55
N TRP A 62 -11.23 -14.32 -1.27
CA TRP A 62 -11.85 -14.69 -2.54
C TRP A 62 -11.05 -14.28 -3.78
N TRP A 63 -9.93 -13.59 -3.62
CA TRP A 63 -9.07 -13.15 -4.73
C TRP A 63 -8.16 -14.29 -5.18
N ASN A 64 -8.55 -14.96 -6.27
CA ASN A 64 -7.88 -16.13 -6.83
C ASN A 64 -7.24 -15.83 -8.20
N ALA A 65 -6.56 -16.83 -8.78
CA ALA A 65 -5.92 -16.73 -10.09
C ALA A 65 -6.91 -16.31 -11.20
N ASP A 66 -8.13 -16.85 -11.19
CA ASP A 66 -9.19 -16.51 -12.15
C ASP A 66 -9.57 -15.03 -12.07
N CYS A 67 -9.77 -14.49 -10.86
CA CYS A 67 -10.02 -13.06 -10.65
C CYS A 67 -8.88 -12.21 -11.22
N LYS A 68 -7.63 -12.61 -10.98
CA LYS A 68 -6.45 -11.90 -11.48
C LYS A 68 -6.39 -11.92 -13.00
N GLN A 69 -6.63 -13.08 -13.62
CA GLN A 69 -6.61 -13.24 -15.07
C GLN A 69 -7.75 -12.45 -15.74
N ALA A 70 -8.96 -12.53 -15.20
CA ALA A 70 -10.12 -11.79 -15.70
C ALA A 70 -9.92 -10.27 -15.60
N TYR A 71 -9.36 -9.79 -14.49
CA TYR A 71 -9.00 -8.39 -14.31
C TYR A 71 -7.91 -7.95 -15.29
N LYS A 72 -6.88 -8.78 -15.53
CA LYS A 72 -5.84 -8.51 -16.54
C LYS A 72 -6.45 -8.39 -17.95
N LYS A 73 -7.36 -9.29 -18.31
CA LYS A 73 -8.10 -9.24 -19.60
C LYS A 73 -8.93 -7.96 -19.73
N GLN A 74 -9.69 -7.61 -18.69
CA GLN A 74 -10.47 -6.36 -18.65
C GLN A 74 -9.57 -5.14 -18.82
N ARG A 75 -8.42 -5.08 -18.13
CA ARG A 75 -7.49 -3.95 -18.19
C ARG A 75 -6.80 -3.84 -19.55
N LYS A 76 -6.47 -4.97 -20.18
CA LYS A 76 -5.98 -5.00 -21.58
C LYS A 76 -7.01 -4.42 -22.54
N ALA A 77 -8.27 -4.87 -22.46
CA ALA A 77 -9.35 -4.36 -23.31
C ALA A 77 -9.62 -2.87 -23.07
N TRP A 78 -9.55 -2.41 -21.81
CA TRP A 78 -9.65 -0.98 -21.50
C TRP A 78 -8.51 -0.18 -22.13
N ASN A 79 -7.26 -0.63 -21.99
CA ASN A 79 -6.12 0.06 -22.57
C ASN A 79 -6.23 0.20 -24.10
N ILE A 80 -6.73 -0.83 -24.78
CA ILE A 80 -6.97 -0.79 -26.23
C ILE A 80 -8.07 0.23 -26.55
N PHE A 81 -9.23 0.15 -25.90
CA PHE A 81 -10.34 1.09 -26.12
C PHE A 81 -9.94 2.55 -25.80
N ARG A 82 -9.18 2.77 -24.72
CA ARG A 82 -8.67 4.09 -24.34
C ARG A 82 -7.73 4.71 -25.37
N ARG A 83 -6.90 3.89 -26.03
CA ARG A 83 -6.00 4.35 -27.10
C ARG A 83 -6.72 4.52 -28.44
N TYR A 84 -7.67 3.62 -28.73
CA TYR A 84 -8.38 3.56 -29.99
C TYR A 84 -9.89 3.40 -29.74
N PRO A 85 -10.63 4.52 -29.61
CA PRO A 85 -12.02 4.53 -29.16
C PRO A 85 -13.01 4.14 -30.28
N THR A 86 -12.89 2.91 -30.79
CA THR A 86 -13.80 2.36 -31.80
C THR A 86 -14.95 1.57 -31.16
N THR A 87 -16.07 1.45 -31.87
CA THR A 87 -17.25 0.68 -31.42
C THR A 87 -16.90 -0.77 -31.08
N LYS A 88 -16.08 -1.43 -31.91
CA LYS A 88 -15.60 -2.79 -31.68
C LYS A 88 -14.81 -2.90 -30.37
N ASN A 89 -13.92 -1.94 -30.11
CA ASN A 89 -13.12 -1.92 -28.88
C ASN A 89 -13.99 -1.66 -27.65
N PHE A 90 -14.98 -0.79 -27.76
CA PHE A 90 -15.94 -0.53 -26.68
C PHE A 90 -16.77 -1.77 -26.34
N ILE A 91 -17.29 -2.48 -27.34
CA ILE A 91 -18.04 -3.74 -27.15
C ILE A 91 -17.16 -4.78 -26.45
N ASN A 92 -15.91 -4.95 -26.90
CA ASN A 92 -14.97 -5.89 -26.30
C ASN A 92 -14.64 -5.52 -24.83
N PHE A 93 -14.45 -4.24 -24.54
CA PHE A 93 -14.27 -3.77 -23.17
C PHE A 93 -15.51 -4.07 -22.29
N LYS A 94 -16.72 -3.80 -22.78
CA LYS A 94 -17.96 -4.13 -22.05
C LYS A 94 -18.06 -5.64 -21.77
N LYS A 95 -17.77 -6.48 -22.77
CA LYS A 95 -17.78 -7.95 -22.63
C LYS A 95 -16.80 -8.43 -21.56
N THR A 96 -15.54 -7.99 -21.64
CA THR A 96 -14.50 -8.38 -20.66
C THR A 96 -14.77 -7.81 -19.26
N ARG A 97 -15.38 -6.62 -19.15
CA ARG A 97 -15.83 -6.04 -17.87
C ARG A 97 -16.96 -6.87 -17.25
N ALA A 98 -17.94 -7.31 -18.04
CA ALA A 98 -19.02 -8.16 -17.56
C ALA A 98 -18.48 -9.51 -17.05
N GLU A 99 -17.57 -10.14 -17.79
CA GLU A 99 -16.96 -11.41 -17.42
C GLU A 99 -16.12 -11.29 -16.13
N SER A 100 -15.29 -10.25 -16.03
CA SER A 100 -14.55 -9.95 -14.80
C SER A 100 -15.47 -9.80 -13.59
N ARG A 101 -16.59 -9.09 -13.73
CA ARG A 101 -17.59 -8.96 -12.66
C ARG A 101 -18.23 -10.31 -12.31
N ARG A 102 -18.55 -11.15 -13.30
CA ARG A 102 -19.13 -12.48 -13.09
C ARG A 102 -18.19 -13.37 -12.28
N ILE A 103 -16.92 -13.45 -12.69
CA ILE A 103 -15.89 -14.25 -12.02
C ILE A 103 -15.70 -13.77 -10.57
N GLN A 104 -15.53 -12.46 -10.36
CA GLN A 104 -15.39 -11.91 -9.01
C GLN A 104 -16.59 -12.24 -8.10
N ARG A 105 -17.82 -12.12 -8.60
CA ARG A 105 -19.02 -12.49 -7.84
C ARG A 105 -19.09 -13.99 -7.54
N ARG A 106 -18.64 -14.84 -8.46
CA ARG A 106 -18.55 -16.30 -8.25
C ARG A 106 -17.53 -16.61 -7.17
N SER A 107 -16.32 -16.07 -7.25
CA SER A 107 -15.26 -16.30 -6.27
C SER A 107 -15.63 -15.79 -4.88
N ARG A 108 -16.27 -14.62 -4.77
CA ARG A 108 -16.81 -14.11 -3.50
C ARG A 108 -17.81 -15.09 -2.89
N ARG A 109 -18.80 -15.54 -3.65
CA ARG A 109 -19.81 -16.50 -3.18
C ARG A 109 -19.21 -17.84 -2.78
N ALA A 110 -18.27 -18.37 -3.57
CA ALA A 110 -17.59 -19.63 -3.27
C ALA A 110 -16.78 -19.53 -1.98
N SER A 111 -16.01 -18.46 -1.82
CA SER A 111 -15.25 -18.18 -0.59
C SER A 111 -16.17 -18.01 0.62
N TRP A 112 -17.29 -17.31 0.47
CA TRP A 112 -18.27 -17.15 1.54
C TRP A 112 -18.91 -18.47 1.95
N ARG A 113 -19.33 -19.30 0.99
CA ARG A 113 -19.85 -20.65 1.28
C ARG A 113 -18.83 -21.50 2.01
N LYS A 114 -17.58 -21.52 1.54
CA LYS A 114 -16.49 -22.24 2.21
C LYS A 114 -16.26 -21.75 3.63
N PHE A 115 -16.35 -20.43 3.85
CA PHE A 115 -16.24 -19.87 5.19
C PHE A 115 -17.40 -20.31 6.09
N ILE A 116 -18.65 -20.18 5.63
CA ILE A 116 -19.82 -20.61 6.41
C ILE A 116 -19.77 -22.11 6.73
N SER A 117 -19.41 -22.95 5.77
CA SER A 117 -19.22 -24.39 6.01
C SER A 117 -18.10 -24.72 6.99
N SER A 118 -17.16 -23.79 7.23
CA SER A 118 -16.08 -23.96 8.22
C SER A 118 -16.45 -23.49 9.62
N ILE A 119 -17.67 -22.97 9.83
CA ILE A 119 -18.13 -22.52 11.14
C ILE A 119 -18.62 -23.74 11.94
N THR A 120 -17.90 -24.08 13.00
CA THR A 120 -18.26 -25.12 13.97
C THR A 120 -18.69 -24.46 15.29
N SER A 121 -19.48 -25.15 16.12
CA SER A 121 -19.93 -24.70 17.45
C SER A 121 -18.78 -24.36 18.42
N THR A 122 -17.57 -24.83 18.12
CA THR A 122 -16.35 -24.62 18.92
C THR A 122 -15.61 -23.31 18.62
N ILE A 123 -16.03 -22.52 17.61
CA ILE A 123 -15.32 -21.31 17.23
C ILE A 123 -15.67 -20.15 18.18
N PRO A 124 -14.69 -19.53 18.87
CA PRO A 124 -14.94 -18.37 19.71
C PRO A 124 -15.42 -17.17 18.89
N SER A 125 -16.40 -16.42 19.44
CA SER A 125 -17.07 -15.27 18.81
C SER A 125 -16.08 -14.26 18.20
N ARG A 126 -14.97 -13.97 18.88
CA ARG A 126 -13.90 -13.07 18.38
C ARG A 126 -13.31 -13.52 17.04
N HIS A 127 -13.04 -14.80 16.89
CA HIS A 127 -12.47 -15.37 15.67
C HIS A 127 -13.49 -15.36 14.53
N LEU A 128 -14.75 -15.66 14.85
CA LEU A 128 -15.86 -15.57 13.90
C LEU A 128 -16.00 -14.15 13.34
N TRP A 129 -16.11 -13.14 14.22
CA TRP A 129 -16.23 -11.74 13.82
C TRP A 129 -15.01 -11.23 13.04
N THR A 130 -13.81 -11.70 13.37
CA THR A 130 -12.60 -11.38 12.60
C THR A 130 -12.67 -11.91 11.17
N LYS A 131 -13.16 -13.14 10.98
CA LYS A 131 -13.34 -13.72 9.64
C LYS A 131 -14.48 -13.03 8.86
N VAL A 132 -15.59 -12.70 9.52
CA VAL A 132 -16.71 -11.94 8.91
C VAL A 132 -16.25 -10.56 8.42
N LYS A 133 -15.50 -9.82 9.23
CA LYS A 133 -14.92 -8.52 8.84
C LYS A 133 -14.00 -8.66 7.61
N LYS A 134 -13.09 -9.64 7.63
CA LYS A 134 -12.21 -9.95 6.49
C LYS A 134 -12.98 -10.30 5.21
N ALA A 135 -14.05 -11.09 5.32
CA ALA A 135 -14.90 -11.45 4.17
C ALA A 135 -15.66 -10.24 3.61
N SER A 136 -16.11 -9.34 4.49
CA SER A 136 -16.81 -8.09 4.15
C SER A 136 -15.87 -7.00 3.63
N GLY A 137 -14.55 -7.22 3.68
CA GLY A 137 -13.55 -6.23 3.27
C GLY A 137 -13.29 -5.13 4.29
N VAL A 138 -13.85 -5.25 5.50
CA VAL A 138 -13.54 -4.39 6.65
C VAL A 138 -12.25 -4.90 7.27
N PHE A 139 -11.20 -4.08 7.26
CA PHE A 139 -9.92 -4.42 7.86
C PHE A 139 -9.66 -3.54 9.08
N ASN A 140 -9.12 -4.15 10.14
CA ASN A 140 -8.56 -3.40 11.26
C ASN A 140 -7.11 -3.09 10.91
N SER A 141 -6.77 -1.81 10.76
CA SER A 141 -5.40 -1.32 10.58
C SER A 141 -4.64 -1.29 11.91
N ASN A 142 -4.63 -2.38 12.68
CA ASN A 142 -3.89 -2.41 13.94
C ASN A 142 -2.38 -2.67 13.73
N ALA A 143 -1.85 -2.31 12.56
CA ALA A 143 -0.43 -2.44 12.29
C ALA A 143 0.27 -1.19 12.82
N ILE A 144 0.57 -1.18 14.13
CA ILE A 144 1.74 -0.44 14.59
C ILE A 144 2.90 -1.01 13.79
N SER A 145 3.51 -0.18 12.95
CA SER A 145 4.71 -0.57 12.20
C SER A 145 5.78 -0.94 13.21
N VAL A 146 6.42 -2.10 13.02
CA VAL A 146 7.60 -2.46 13.78
C VAL A 146 8.64 -1.36 13.55
N LEU A 147 8.92 -0.58 14.60
CA LEU A 147 9.96 0.42 14.60
C LEU A 147 11.30 -0.32 14.69
N ILE A 148 12.06 -0.27 13.60
CA ILE A 148 13.45 -0.76 13.56
C ILE A 148 14.34 0.48 13.61
N HIS A 149 15.20 0.55 14.61
CA HIS A 149 16.19 1.61 14.77
C HIS A 149 17.57 0.95 14.85
N ASN A 150 18.49 1.37 14.00
CA ASN A 150 19.88 0.87 13.97
C ASN A 150 20.00 -0.67 13.93
N GLY A 151 19.13 -1.34 13.16
CA GLY A 151 19.13 -2.80 13.03
C GLY A 151 18.49 -3.57 14.19
N GLN A 152 18.04 -2.90 15.26
CA GLN A 152 17.30 -3.52 16.36
C GLN A 152 15.80 -3.20 16.29
N THR A 153 14.98 -4.21 16.56
CA THR A 153 13.52 -4.08 16.61
C THR A 153 13.10 -3.54 17.98
N ILE A 154 12.59 -2.31 18.06
CA ILE A 154 12.21 -1.63 19.32
C ILE A 154 10.80 -2.02 19.79
N SER A 155 9.95 -2.56 18.91
CA SER A 155 8.59 -2.96 19.27
C SER A 155 8.38 -4.46 19.03
N SER A 156 8.23 -5.21 20.12
CA SER A 156 7.73 -6.58 20.06
C SER A 156 6.20 -6.56 19.83
N LEU A 157 5.74 -7.32 18.85
CA LEU A 157 4.32 -7.57 18.63
C LEU A 157 3.80 -8.43 19.78
N LYS A 158 2.85 -7.92 20.57
CA LYS A 158 2.08 -8.71 21.54
C LYS A 158 0.89 -9.39 20.86
#